data_AF-A0A958FN05-F1
#
_entry.id   AF-A0A958FN05-F1
#
_cell.length_a   1.000
_cell.length_b   1.000
_cell.length_c   1.000
_cell.angle_alpha   90.00
_cell.angle_beta   90.00
_cell.angle_gamma   90.00
#
_symmetry.space_group_name_H-M   'P 1'
#
loop_
_entity.id
_entity.type
_entity.pdbx_description
1 polymer ?
#
loop_
_entity_poly.entity_id
_entity_poly.type
_entity_poly.pdbx_seq_one_letter_code
_entity_poly.pdbx_strand_id
1 'polypeptide(L)'
;MKWISHILWLFWVLGSGSFAGEPATPLTPERILPVDGPANRQPSGLTIWQDTLFTVSDRHPNTVFRLEIREESAAMIPYRNFPVTETFGNDWLDFEGITCDSAGNFYIV
;
A
#
# COMPACT_ATOMS: atom_id res chain seq x y z
N MET A 1 52.19 3.98 43.91
CA MET A 1 51.15 3.74 44.94
C MET A 1 50.41 5.04 45.23
N LYS A 2 49.16 5.14 44.77
CA LYS A 2 48.01 5.80 45.43
C LYS A 2 46.83 5.73 44.46
N TRP A 3 45.95 4.77 44.73
CA TRP A 3 44.56 4.78 44.27
C TRP A 3 43.81 5.88 45.02
N ILE A 4 42.82 6.52 44.39
CA ILE A 4 41.53 6.93 44.99
C ILE A 4 40.58 7.38 43.85
N SER A 5 39.56 6.54 43.65
CA SER A 5 38.16 6.77 43.25
C SER A 5 37.75 8.14 42.71
N HIS A 6 37.04 8.17 41.57
CA HIS A 6 35.76 8.90 41.44
C HIS A 6 34.81 8.08 40.54
N ILE A 7 33.67 7.75 41.13
CA ILE A 7 32.50 7.11 40.53
C ILE A 7 31.84 8.06 39.55
N LEU A 8 31.44 7.58 38.37
CA LEU A 8 30.24 8.07 37.69
C LEU A 8 29.56 6.90 36.98
N TRP A 9 28.59 6.30 37.66
CA TRP A 9 27.56 5.49 37.01
C TRP A 9 26.70 6.43 36.18
N LEU A 10 26.98 6.52 34.88
CA LEU A 10 26.11 7.19 33.94
C LEU A 10 24.90 6.28 33.70
N PHE A 11 23.86 6.46 34.52
CA PHE A 11 22.54 5.90 34.23
C PHE A 11 22.04 6.55 32.94
N TRP A 12 22.17 5.83 31.82
CA TRP A 12 21.34 6.08 30.65
C TRP A 12 19.89 5.79 31.07
N VAL A 13 19.15 6.85 31.37
CA VAL A 13 17.69 6.80 31.36
C VAL A 13 17.31 6.57 29.90
N LEU A 14 17.16 5.30 29.53
CA LEU A 14 16.38 4.90 28.37
C LEU A 14 14.95 5.29 28.68
N GLY A 15 14.59 6.53 28.36
CA GLY A 15 13.20 6.91 28.19
C GLY A 15 12.67 6.10 27.02
N SER A 16 12.16 4.90 27.30
CA SER A 16 11.24 4.21 26.42
C SER A 16 10.05 5.14 26.30
N GLY A 17 10.07 6.05 25.32
CA GLY A 17 8.88 6.77 24.91
C GLY A 17 7.86 5.70 24.57
N SER A 18 6.91 5.47 25.47
CA SER A 18 5.73 4.67 25.15
C SER A 18 4.99 5.43 24.09
N PHE A 19 5.31 5.17 22.82
CA PHE A 19 4.38 5.36 21.73
C PHE A 19 3.28 4.32 21.91
N ALA A 20 2.43 4.51 22.92
CA ALA A 20 1.09 3.97 22.88
C ALA A 20 0.39 4.81 21.81
N GLY A 21 0.41 4.35 20.56
CA GLY A 21 -0.40 4.94 19.52
C GLY A 21 -1.84 5.00 20.04
N GLU A 22 -2.47 6.16 19.95
CA GLU A 22 -3.88 6.30 20.30
C GLU A 22 -4.67 5.19 19.57
N PRO A 23 -5.54 4.45 20.26
CA PRO A 23 -6.29 3.38 19.63
C PRO A 23 -7.09 3.96 18.44
N ALA A 24 -6.96 3.34 17.27
CA ALA A 24 -7.69 3.76 16.09
C ALA A 24 -9.19 3.71 16.34
N THR A 25 -9.93 4.73 15.88
CA THR A 25 -11.39 4.72 15.93
C THR A 25 -11.92 3.53 15.13
N PRO A 26 -12.77 2.66 15.72
CA PRO A 26 -13.33 1.52 14.99
C PRO A 26 -14.16 1.97 13.78
N LEU A 27 -13.97 1.29 12.64
CA LEU A 27 -14.77 1.46 11.43
C LEU A 27 -15.83 0.35 11.36
N THR A 28 -17.10 0.72 11.12
CA THR A 28 -18.13 -0.23 10.69
C THR A 28 -18.18 -0.22 9.17
N PRO A 29 -17.72 -1.28 8.49
CA PRO A 29 -17.75 -1.32 7.03
C PRO A 29 -19.20 -1.41 6.55
N GLU A 30 -19.53 -0.64 5.52
CA GLU A 30 -20.80 -0.82 4.79
C GLU A 30 -20.84 -2.21 4.15
N ARG A 31 -19.73 -2.62 3.52
CA ARG A 31 -19.58 -3.89 2.82
C ARG A 31 -18.12 -4.39 2.91
N ILE A 32 -17.94 -5.71 2.96
CA ILE A 32 -16.66 -6.40 2.80
C ILE A 32 -16.85 -7.42 1.69
N LEU A 33 -16.14 -7.26 0.58
CA LEU A 33 -16.38 -8.06 -0.62
C LEU A 33 -15.16 -8.88 -1.01
N PRO A 34 -15.35 -10.16 -1.40
CA PRO A 34 -14.33 -10.84 -2.17
C PRO A 34 -14.13 -10.08 -3.47
N VAL A 35 -12.88 -9.99 -3.90
CA VAL A 35 -12.57 -9.46 -5.22
C VAL A 35 -12.57 -10.63 -6.21
N ASP A 36 -13.12 -10.44 -7.40
CA ASP A 36 -13.05 -11.38 -8.50
C ASP A 36 -12.08 -10.87 -9.56
N GLY A 37 -11.63 -11.74 -10.47
CA GLY A 37 -10.77 -11.31 -11.58
C GLY A 37 -9.68 -12.32 -11.90
N PRO A 38 -8.54 -11.86 -12.45
CA PRO A 38 -7.41 -12.71 -12.79
C PRO A 38 -6.89 -13.58 -11.64
N ALA A 39 -6.26 -14.70 -11.98
CA ALA A 39 -5.57 -15.52 -10.99
C ALA A 39 -4.49 -14.69 -10.28
N ASN A 40 -4.33 -14.88 -8.97
CA ASN A 40 -3.34 -14.16 -8.16
C ASN A 40 -3.47 -12.61 -8.18
N ARG A 41 -4.68 -12.08 -8.37
CA ARG A 41 -5.06 -10.66 -8.52
C ARG A 41 -4.58 -9.63 -7.48
N GLN A 42 -3.91 -9.99 -6.39
CA GLN A 42 -3.39 -9.14 -5.30
C GLN A 42 -3.48 -7.61 -5.58
N PRO A 43 -4.63 -6.96 -5.29
CA PRO A 43 -4.85 -5.56 -5.65
C PRO A 43 -4.10 -4.65 -4.68
N SER A 44 -3.38 -3.68 -5.22
CA SER A 44 -2.50 -2.79 -4.46
C SER A 44 -2.78 -1.34 -4.86
N GLY A 45 -3.06 -0.49 -3.87
CA GLY A 45 -3.47 0.90 -4.08
C GLY A 45 -4.88 1.08 -4.66
N LEU A 46 -5.49 2.24 -4.41
CA LEU A 46 -6.81 2.59 -4.95
C LEU A 46 -6.83 4.06 -5.35
N THR A 47 -7.48 4.37 -6.48
CA THR A 47 -7.79 5.74 -6.86
C THR A 47 -9.15 5.83 -7.54
N ILE A 48 -9.78 7.01 -7.51
CA ILE A 48 -11.06 7.27 -8.17
C ILE A 48 -10.87 8.34 -9.24
N TRP A 49 -11.31 8.05 -10.46
CA TRP A 49 -11.35 9.01 -11.56
C TRP A 49 -12.66 8.86 -12.33
N GLN A 50 -13.38 9.96 -12.55
CA GLN A 50 -14.68 9.98 -13.23
C GLN A 50 -15.65 8.90 -12.73
N ASP A 51 -15.91 8.92 -11.41
CA ASP A 51 -16.78 7.95 -10.70
C ASP A 51 -16.40 6.48 -10.87
N THR A 52 -15.17 6.21 -11.30
CA THR A 52 -14.65 4.86 -11.51
C THR A 52 -13.51 4.59 -10.54
N LEU A 53 -13.62 3.48 -9.80
CA LEU A 53 -12.57 2.99 -8.91
C LEU A 53 -11.53 2.21 -9.72
N PHE A 54 -10.25 2.48 -9.48
CA PHE A 54 -9.12 1.81 -10.12
C PHE A 54 -8.14 1.25 -9.09
N THR A 55 -7.42 0.19 -9.48
CA THR A 55 -6.36 -0.48 -8.72
C THR A 55 -5.24 -0.93 -9.65
N VAL A 56 -4.05 -1.16 -9.12
CA VAL A 56 -3.01 -1.98 -9.76
C VAL A 56 -2.87 -3.31 -9.01
N SER A 57 -1.95 -4.18 -9.44
CA SER A 57 -1.67 -5.45 -8.77
C SER A 57 -0.21 -5.85 -8.94
N ASP A 58 0.44 -6.26 -7.85
CA ASP A 58 1.85 -6.71 -7.81
C ASP A 58 2.11 -7.93 -8.70
N ARG A 59 1.04 -8.64 -9.06
CA ARG A 59 1.08 -9.86 -9.87
C ARG A 59 0.74 -9.63 -11.33
N HIS A 60 0.31 -8.42 -11.66
CA HIS A 60 -0.08 -8.01 -13.01
C HIS A 60 0.66 -6.70 -13.33
N PRO A 61 1.99 -6.79 -13.58
CA PRO A 61 2.90 -5.65 -13.52
C PRO A 61 2.66 -4.62 -14.63
N ASN A 62 1.76 -4.87 -15.57
CA ASN A 62 1.55 -4.08 -16.77
C ASN A 62 0.10 -3.61 -16.94
N THR A 63 -0.75 -3.73 -15.92
CA THR A 63 -2.20 -3.50 -16.07
C THR A 63 -2.77 -2.65 -14.95
N VAL A 64 -3.47 -1.57 -15.32
CA VAL A 64 -4.42 -0.87 -14.45
C VAL A 64 -5.78 -1.54 -14.62
N PHE A 65 -6.46 -1.80 -13.50
CA PHE A 65 -7.77 -2.43 -13.46
C PHE A 65 -8.83 -1.44 -12.97
N ARG A 66 -10.03 -1.51 -13.54
CA ARG A 66 -11.24 -0.95 -12.94
C ARG A 66 -11.79 -1.95 -11.90
N LEU A 67 -12.21 -1.45 -10.75
CA LEU A 67 -12.99 -2.21 -9.77
C LEU A 67 -14.47 -1.86 -9.91
N GLU A 68 -15.26 -2.83 -10.33
CA GLU A 68 -16.71 -2.73 -10.34
C GLU A 68 -17.29 -3.37 -9.08
N ILE A 69 -17.93 -2.55 -8.23
CA ILE A 69 -18.61 -3.03 -7.04
C ILE A 69 -19.95 -3.64 -7.43
N ARG A 70 -20.10 -4.97 -7.24
CA ARG A 70 -21.33 -5.74 -7.50
C ARG A 70 -22.04 -6.01 -6.19
N GLU A 71 -23.03 -6.91 -6.15
CA GLU A 71 -23.79 -7.25 -4.94
C GLU A 71 -23.04 -8.19 -3.98
N GLU A 72 -22.28 -9.14 -4.52
CA GLU A 72 -21.56 -10.14 -3.71
C GLU A 72 -20.04 -10.08 -3.87
N SER A 73 -19.53 -9.28 -4.81
CA SER A 73 -18.11 -9.18 -5.10
C SER A 73 -17.70 -7.81 -5.62
N ALA A 74 -16.39 -7.57 -5.70
CA ALA A 74 -15.80 -6.47 -6.45
C ALA A 74 -15.03 -7.07 -7.64
N ALA A 75 -15.45 -6.79 -8.87
CA ALA A 75 -14.80 -7.36 -10.04
C ALA A 75 -13.62 -6.49 -10.50
N MET A 76 -12.43 -7.09 -10.54
CA MET A 76 -11.21 -6.48 -11.05
C MET A 76 -11.11 -6.75 -12.56
N ILE A 77 -11.41 -5.72 -13.34
CA ILE A 77 -11.55 -5.79 -14.80
C ILE A 77 -10.40 -5.03 -15.45
N PRO A 78 -9.60 -5.65 -16.35
CA PRO A 78 -8.53 -4.95 -17.05
C PRO A 78 -9.04 -3.68 -17.74
N TYR A 79 -8.37 -2.56 -17.53
CA TYR A 79 -8.76 -1.27 -18.10
C TYR A 79 -7.71 -0.73 -19.08
N ARG A 80 -6.44 -0.66 -18.65
CA ARG A 80 -5.36 -0.11 -19.48
C ARG A 80 -4.06 -0.84 -19.22
N ASN A 81 -3.40 -1.26 -20.30
CA ASN A 81 -2.04 -1.79 -20.23
C ASN A 81 -1.02 -0.66 -20.32
N PHE A 82 0.12 -0.83 -19.67
CA PHE A 82 1.26 0.09 -19.76
C PHE A 82 2.56 -0.70 -19.95
N PRO A 83 3.56 -0.12 -20.63
CA PRO A 83 4.83 -0.80 -20.83
C PRO A 83 5.58 -0.92 -19.50
N VAL A 84 5.97 -2.14 -19.15
CA VAL A 84 6.97 -2.38 -18.12
C VAL A 84 8.31 -2.37 -18.83
N THR A 85 9.07 -1.29 -18.66
CA THR A 85 10.43 -1.22 -19.21
C THR A 85 11.30 -2.29 -18.57
N GLU A 86 12.06 -3.03 -19.38
CA GLU A 86 13.02 -4.06 -18.94
C GLU A 86 14.06 -3.56 -17.92
N THR A 87 14.13 -2.23 -17.72
CA THR A 87 15.02 -1.54 -16.79
C THR A 87 14.80 -1.92 -15.32
N PHE A 88 13.64 -2.47 -14.96
CA PHE A 88 13.36 -2.90 -13.57
C PHE A 88 13.96 -4.26 -13.20
N GLY A 89 14.67 -4.92 -14.12
CA GLY A 89 15.24 -6.25 -13.89
C GLY A 89 14.16 -7.32 -13.76
N ASN A 90 14.55 -8.54 -13.36
CA ASN A 90 13.62 -9.65 -13.10
C ASN A 90 12.78 -9.44 -11.83
N ASP A 91 12.86 -8.26 -11.21
CA ASP A 91 12.15 -7.95 -9.99
C ASP A 91 10.71 -7.62 -10.35
N TRP A 92 9.80 -8.39 -9.78
CA TRP A 92 8.37 -8.10 -9.83
C TRP A 92 8.20 -6.76 -9.13
N LEU A 93 7.63 -5.78 -9.84
CA LEU A 93 7.34 -4.48 -9.25
C LEU A 93 6.31 -4.68 -8.14
N ASP A 94 6.73 -4.40 -6.90
CA ASP A 94 5.88 -4.39 -5.72
C ASP A 94 5.14 -3.06 -5.75
N PHE A 95 3.92 -3.05 -6.30
CA PHE A 95 3.18 -1.81 -6.47
C PHE A 95 2.57 -1.42 -5.13
N GLU A 96 2.96 -0.27 -4.61
CA GLU A 96 2.50 0.24 -3.33
C GLU A 96 1.35 1.24 -3.49
N GLY A 97 1.12 1.76 -4.71
CA GLY A 97 0.05 2.71 -4.94
C GLY A 97 -0.26 3.06 -6.39
N ILE A 98 -1.45 3.63 -6.57
CA ILE A 98 -1.89 4.28 -7.80
C ILE A 98 -2.63 5.58 -7.45
N THR A 99 -2.42 6.62 -8.25
CA THR A 99 -3.21 7.86 -8.22
C THR A 99 -3.41 8.41 -9.64
N CYS A 100 -4.20 9.47 -9.78
CA CYS A 100 -4.43 10.14 -11.05
C CYS A 100 -4.50 11.67 -10.92
N ASP A 101 -4.21 12.38 -12.01
CA ASP A 101 -4.44 13.82 -12.11
C ASP A 101 -5.82 14.16 -12.70
N SER A 102 -6.12 15.45 -12.80
CA SER A 102 -7.38 15.95 -13.39
C SER A 102 -7.51 15.66 -14.89
N ALA A 103 -6.41 15.37 -15.58
CA ALA A 103 -6.42 15.00 -17.00
C ALA A 103 -6.64 13.49 -17.22
N GLY A 104 -6.62 12.68 -16.16
CA GLY A 104 -6.76 11.22 -16.26
C GLY A 104 -5.46 10.49 -16.56
N ASN A 105 -4.33 11.12 -16.28
CA ASN A 105 -3.04 10.44 -16.26
C ASN A 105 -2.93 9.64 -14.96
N PHE A 106 -2.48 8.39 -15.04
CA PHE A 106 -2.25 7.54 -13.87
C PHE A 106 -0.77 7.57 -13.49
N TYR A 107 -0.51 7.57 -12.18
CA TYR A 107 0.81 7.50 -11.58
C TYR A 107 0.84 6.30 -10.65
N ILE A 108 1.82 5.42 -10.84
CA ILE A 108 1.96 4.15 -10.12
C ILE A 108 3.29 4.20 -9.37
N VAL A 109 3.28 3.78 -8.10
CA VAL A 109 4.46 3.71 -7.22
C VAL A 109 4.68 2.26 -6.84
#